data_AF-A0A172YZS7-F1
#
_entry.id   AF-A0A172YZS7-F1
#
_cell.length_a   1.000
_cell.length_b   1.000
_cell.length_c   1.000
_cell.angle_alpha   90.00
_cell.angle_beta   90.00
_cell.angle_gamma   90.00
#
_symmetry.space_group_name_H-M   'P 1'
#
loop_
_entity.id
_entity.type
_entity.pdbx_description
1 polymer ?
#
loop_
_entity_poly.entity_id
_entity_poly.type
_entity_poly.pdbx_seq_one_letter_code
_entity_poly.pdbx_strand_id
1 'polypeptide(L)'
;MYNFRPITLAIAVAALLPHVIQAAQCPETQYESGYKKDKPTVAAPEMVNVVGPIFQGGTVVCHVSFDLMSGKNNVLHRVESGTLNGAKYRFYYTDGSGSVQGLPTNVLDILKDKHDENWNLRCKLDGMSDTHYCAMSRASLMVGVSGASSYFVQVGNDHFPGSSIALRIDKAAPVNAPADPGFSPKQEADLVAAMNAGTSVLTRYVEWPYDSNKDRSISLFGFGTALRVITTLNKTIQ
;
A
#
# COMPACT_ATOMS: atom_id res chain seq x y z
N MET A 1 31.37 -60.33 -29.82
CA MET A 1 31.28 -59.37 -28.70
C MET A 1 30.95 -58.01 -29.30
N TYR A 2 29.68 -57.60 -29.26
CA TYR A 2 29.24 -56.30 -29.80
C TYR A 2 29.08 -55.31 -28.64
N ASN A 3 29.87 -54.24 -28.65
CA ASN A 3 29.82 -53.15 -27.68
C ASN A 3 28.69 -52.19 -28.07
N PHE A 4 27.59 -52.20 -27.32
CA PHE A 4 26.57 -51.16 -27.36
C PHE A 4 26.95 -50.06 -26.36
N ARG A 5 27.23 -48.85 -26.85
CA ARG A 5 27.28 -47.64 -26.02
C ARG A 5 25.92 -46.96 -26.06
N PRO A 6 25.27 -46.65 -24.92
CA PRO A 6 24.09 -45.81 -24.91
C PRO A 6 24.52 -44.35 -25.12
N ILE A 7 23.89 -43.68 -26.08
CA ILE A 7 23.95 -42.23 -26.23
C ILE A 7 22.90 -41.66 -25.28
N THR A 8 23.35 -41.11 -24.14
CA THR A 8 22.48 -40.34 -23.26
C THR A 8 22.21 -38.99 -23.91
N LEU A 9 21.00 -38.81 -24.45
CA LEU A 9 20.51 -37.54 -24.95
C LEU A 9 20.20 -36.64 -23.75
N ALA A 10 21.16 -35.81 -23.34
CA ALA A 10 20.93 -34.75 -22.37
C ALA A 10 20.11 -33.66 -23.05
N ILE A 11 18.78 -33.67 -22.82
CA ILE A 11 17.90 -32.58 -23.22
C ILE A 11 18.26 -31.36 -22.35
N ALA A 12 18.81 -30.33 -22.98
CA ALA A 12 19.10 -29.05 -22.35
C ALA A 12 17.78 -28.30 -22.05
N VAL A 13 17.23 -28.49 -20.85
CA VAL A 13 16.04 -27.75 -20.34
C VAL A 13 16.47 -26.49 -19.55
N ALA A 14 17.50 -25.78 -20.01
CA ALA A 14 18.06 -24.65 -19.24
C ALA A 14 17.70 -23.26 -19.79
N ALA A 15 17.20 -23.15 -21.03
CA ALA A 15 17.02 -21.84 -21.69
C ALA A 15 15.60 -21.26 -21.65
N LEU A 16 14.60 -22.00 -21.15
CA LEU A 16 13.19 -21.55 -21.13
C LEU A 16 12.77 -20.86 -19.82
N LEU A 17 13.57 -20.95 -18.76
CA LEU A 17 13.21 -20.45 -17.42
C LEU A 17 13.02 -18.92 -17.34
N PRO A 18 13.90 -18.04 -17.88
CA PRO A 18 13.75 -16.60 -17.66
C PRO A 18 12.55 -15.99 -18.40
N HIS A 19 12.21 -16.49 -19.59
CA HIS A 19 11.07 -15.99 -20.37
C HIS A 19 9.72 -16.42 -19.77
N VAL A 20 9.65 -17.62 -19.19
CA VAL A 20 8.45 -18.10 -18.48
C VAL A 20 8.22 -17.30 -17.20
N ILE A 21 9.28 -16.94 -16.47
CA ILE A 21 9.19 -16.12 -15.25
C ILE A 21 8.69 -14.71 -15.57
N GLN A 22 9.18 -14.09 -16.65
CA GLN A 22 8.78 -12.73 -17.02
C GLN A 22 7.34 -12.66 -17.54
N ALA A 23 6.88 -13.67 -18.30
CA ALA A 23 5.48 -13.79 -18.71
C ALA A 23 4.54 -14.07 -17.54
N ALA A 24 5.00 -14.84 -16.53
CA ALA A 24 4.22 -15.11 -15.32
C ALA A 24 4.07 -13.88 -14.40
N GLN A 25 5.04 -12.96 -14.42
CA GLN A 25 4.98 -11.72 -13.63
C GLN A 25 4.18 -10.61 -14.32
N CYS A 26 4.10 -10.64 -15.65
CA CYS A 26 3.44 -9.61 -16.48
C CYS A 26 2.45 -10.23 -17.48
N PRO A 27 1.25 -10.65 -17.02
CA PRO A 27 0.24 -11.24 -17.90
C PRO A 27 -0.33 -10.21 -18.90
N GLU A 28 -0.34 -8.92 -18.52
CA GLU A 28 -0.76 -7.81 -19.35
C GLU A 28 0.27 -6.67 -19.24
N THR A 29 0.56 -6.00 -20.35
CA THR A 29 1.45 -4.83 -20.40
C THR A 29 0.75 -3.64 -21.01
N GLN A 30 0.80 -2.49 -20.33
CA GLN A 30 0.25 -1.22 -20.77
C GLN A 30 1.36 -0.18 -20.91
N TYR A 31 1.43 0.46 -22.08
CA TYR A 31 2.39 1.54 -22.35
C TYR A 31 1.73 2.88 -22.07
N GLU A 32 2.31 3.63 -21.13
CA GLU A 32 1.77 4.94 -20.74
C GLU A 32 2.12 6.02 -21.76
N SER A 33 1.39 7.15 -21.73
CA SER A 33 1.56 8.25 -22.70
C SER A 33 3.00 8.79 -22.78
N GLY A 34 3.78 8.67 -21.70
CA GLY A 34 5.18 9.08 -21.63
C GLY A 34 6.17 8.14 -22.32
N TYR A 35 5.78 6.90 -22.66
CA TYR A 35 6.66 5.86 -23.20
C TYR A 35 7.47 6.30 -24.44
N LYS A 36 8.75 5.90 -24.49
CA LYS A 36 9.67 6.19 -25.61
C LYS A 36 10.09 4.91 -26.33
N LYS A 37 9.61 4.73 -27.57
CA LYS A 37 9.88 3.54 -28.40
C LYS A 37 11.37 3.28 -28.67
N ASP A 38 12.19 4.33 -28.70
CA ASP A 38 13.63 4.28 -28.98
C ASP A 38 14.48 3.97 -27.73
N LYS A 39 13.87 3.87 -26.55
CA LYS A 39 14.58 3.65 -25.28
C LYS A 39 14.39 2.22 -24.78
N PRO A 40 15.42 1.63 -24.16
CA PRO A 40 15.29 0.31 -23.55
C PRO A 40 14.31 0.35 -22.37
N THR A 41 13.71 -0.78 -22.04
CA THR A 41 12.84 -0.93 -20.87
C THR A 41 13.58 -1.68 -19.77
N VAL A 42 13.61 -1.14 -18.56
CA VAL A 42 14.21 -1.76 -17.37
C VAL A 42 13.14 -1.99 -16.32
N ALA A 43 13.19 -3.11 -15.59
CA ALA A 43 12.29 -3.33 -14.47
C ALA A 43 12.66 -2.43 -13.29
N ALA A 44 11.66 -1.80 -12.67
CA ALA A 44 11.83 -1.12 -11.40
C ALA A 44 12.15 -2.14 -10.30
N PRO A 45 13.00 -1.80 -9.32
CA PRO A 45 13.11 -2.58 -8.10
C PRO A 45 11.74 -2.71 -7.42
N GLU A 46 11.40 -3.92 -6.99
CA GLU A 46 10.14 -4.19 -6.29
C GLU A 46 10.38 -4.53 -4.84
N MET A 47 9.65 -3.85 -3.97
CA MET A 47 9.61 -4.14 -2.54
C MET A 47 8.73 -5.37 -2.24
N VAL A 48 7.76 -5.65 -3.12
CA VAL A 48 6.84 -6.78 -3.02
C VAL A 48 7.27 -7.88 -3.99
N ASN A 49 7.98 -8.90 -3.50
CA ASN A 49 8.51 -9.97 -4.36
C ASN A 49 7.60 -11.21 -4.39
N VAL A 50 6.44 -11.09 -5.06
CA VAL A 50 5.52 -12.23 -5.30
C VAL A 50 5.18 -12.36 -6.78
N VAL A 51 4.90 -13.60 -7.21
CA VAL A 51 4.45 -13.90 -8.58
C VAL A 51 2.93 -13.78 -8.64
N GLY A 52 2.43 -12.95 -9.57
CA GLY A 52 0.99 -12.70 -9.73
C GLY A 52 0.37 -11.86 -8.59
N PRO A 53 -0.98 -11.80 -8.53
CA PRO A 53 -1.69 -11.00 -7.54
C PRO A 53 -1.57 -11.58 -6.13
N ILE A 54 -1.37 -10.71 -5.14
CA ILE A 54 -1.42 -11.00 -3.70
C ILE A 54 -2.83 -11.43 -3.29
N PHE A 55 -3.86 -10.72 -3.77
CA PHE A 55 -5.24 -11.01 -3.38
C PHE A 55 -5.95 -11.83 -4.45
N GLN A 56 -6.73 -12.82 -4.00
CA GLN A 56 -7.55 -13.64 -4.88
C GLN A 56 -8.54 -12.76 -5.66
N GLY A 57 -8.54 -12.93 -6.99
CA GLY A 57 -9.36 -12.11 -7.90
C GLY A 57 -8.75 -10.75 -8.24
N GLY A 58 -7.57 -10.43 -7.71
CA GLY A 58 -6.77 -9.28 -8.14
C GLY A 58 -6.23 -9.48 -9.56
N THR A 59 -5.97 -8.37 -10.25
CA THR A 59 -5.37 -8.33 -11.57
C THR A 59 -4.06 -7.57 -11.49
N VAL A 60 -2.99 -8.14 -12.06
CA VAL A 60 -1.68 -7.50 -12.15
C VAL A 60 -1.45 -7.02 -13.57
N VAL A 61 -1.15 -5.73 -13.72
CA VAL A 61 -0.79 -5.10 -14.99
C VAL A 61 0.60 -4.52 -14.88
N CYS A 62 1.42 -4.73 -15.92
CA CYS A 62 2.74 -4.13 -16.03
C CYS A 62 2.64 -2.81 -16.78
N HIS A 63 2.93 -1.73 -16.09
CA HIS A 63 2.94 -0.39 -16.64
C HIS A 63 4.35 -0.03 -17.10
N VAL A 64 4.47 0.45 -18.34
CA VAL A 64 5.75 0.89 -18.91
C VAL A 64 5.67 2.36 -19.23
N SER A 65 6.48 3.17 -18.56
CA SER A 65 6.54 4.62 -18.73
C SER A 65 7.98 5.10 -18.84
N PHE A 66 8.19 6.30 -19.40
CA PHE A 66 9.53 6.86 -19.50
C PHE A 66 9.99 7.41 -18.16
N ASP A 67 11.20 7.03 -17.74
CA ASP A 67 11.79 7.55 -16.51
C ASP A 67 12.28 8.98 -16.73
N LEU A 68 11.47 9.93 -16.26
CA LEU A 68 11.77 11.35 -16.34
C LEU A 68 12.95 11.76 -15.43
N MET A 69 13.26 10.96 -14.39
CA MET A 69 14.35 11.26 -13.47
C MET A 69 15.70 10.90 -14.08
N SER A 70 15.83 9.72 -14.68
CA SER A 70 17.08 9.33 -15.35
C SER A 70 17.19 9.90 -16.77
N GLY A 71 16.07 10.11 -17.46
CA GLY A 71 16.01 10.50 -18.87
C GLY A 71 16.58 9.47 -19.85
N LYS A 72 16.85 8.24 -19.40
CA LYS A 72 17.60 7.24 -20.17
C LYS A 72 16.75 6.08 -20.67
N ASN A 73 15.87 5.55 -19.82
CA ASN A 73 15.17 4.29 -20.05
C ASN A 73 13.66 4.46 -19.87
N ASN A 74 12.89 3.52 -20.41
CA ASN A 74 11.55 3.25 -19.89
C ASN A 74 11.68 2.38 -18.64
N VAL A 75 10.76 2.53 -17.70
CA VAL A 75 10.67 1.75 -16.47
C VAL A 75 9.38 0.94 -16.49
N LEU A 76 9.52 -0.36 -16.25
CA LEU A 76 8.42 -1.29 -16.05
C LEU A 76 8.16 -1.43 -14.54
N HIS A 77 6.92 -1.23 -14.13
CA HIS A 77 6.47 -1.45 -12.76
C HIS A 77 5.14 -2.21 -12.74
N ARG A 78 4.92 -3.04 -11.72
CA ARG A 78 3.69 -3.82 -11.56
C ARG A 78 2.70 -3.11 -10.66
N VAL A 79 1.43 -3.18 -11.07
CA VAL A 79 0.30 -2.65 -10.32
C VAL A 79 -0.71 -3.77 -10.12
N GLU A 80 -1.07 -4.04 -8.87
CA GLU A 80 -2.25 -4.86 -8.58
C GLU A 80 -3.47 -3.95 -8.43
N SER A 81 -4.60 -4.38 -8.98
CA SER A 81 -5.89 -3.79 -8.70
C SER A 81 -6.97 -4.86 -8.55
N GLY A 82 -8.04 -4.53 -7.83
CA GLY A 82 -9.13 -5.48 -7.62
C GLY A 82 -10.22 -4.93 -6.70
N THR A 83 -11.09 -5.83 -6.27
CA THR A 83 -12.10 -5.55 -5.24
C THR A 83 -11.91 -6.52 -4.08
N LEU A 84 -11.83 -5.99 -2.87
CA LEU A 84 -11.61 -6.76 -1.65
C LEU A 84 -12.57 -6.25 -0.59
N ASN A 85 -13.34 -7.16 0.02
CA ASN A 85 -14.39 -6.85 1.00
C ASN A 85 -15.37 -5.74 0.54
N GLY A 86 -15.71 -5.71 -0.76
CA GLY A 86 -16.65 -4.74 -1.33
C GLY A 86 -16.08 -3.35 -1.63
N ALA A 87 -14.78 -3.11 -1.40
CA ALA A 87 -14.09 -1.87 -1.75
C ALA A 87 -13.01 -2.11 -2.81
N LYS A 88 -12.86 -1.17 -3.74
CA LYS A 88 -11.79 -1.21 -4.76
C LYS A 88 -10.43 -0.92 -4.12
N TYR A 89 -9.38 -1.53 -4.63
CA TYR A 89 -8.00 -1.23 -4.28
C TYR A 89 -7.10 -1.17 -5.51
N ARG A 90 -5.98 -0.44 -5.38
CA ARG A 90 -4.84 -0.45 -6.30
C ARG A 90 -3.56 -0.21 -5.51
N PHE A 91 -2.50 -0.96 -5.75
CA PHE A 91 -1.17 -0.63 -5.20
C PHE A 91 -0.03 -1.04 -6.14
N TYR A 92 1.12 -0.41 -5.94
CA TYR A 92 2.34 -0.61 -6.73
C TYR A 92 3.27 -1.59 -6.02
N TYR A 93 3.85 -2.53 -6.76
CA TYR A 93 4.82 -3.50 -6.20
C TYR A 93 6.17 -2.87 -5.89
N THR A 94 6.44 -1.70 -6.48
CA THR A 94 7.69 -0.95 -6.30
C THR A 94 7.90 -0.52 -4.86
N ASP A 95 6.84 -0.04 -4.20
CA ASP A 95 6.94 0.58 -2.87
C ASP A 95 5.72 0.36 -1.96
N GLY A 96 4.73 -0.42 -2.40
CA GLY A 96 3.48 -0.64 -1.68
C GLY A 96 2.58 0.60 -1.59
N SER A 97 2.92 1.68 -2.30
CA SER A 97 2.05 2.86 -2.41
C SER A 97 0.78 2.50 -3.18
N GLY A 98 -0.29 3.26 -2.96
CA GLY A 98 -1.56 2.95 -3.61
C GLY A 98 -2.76 3.64 -2.99
N SER A 99 -3.94 3.14 -3.34
CA SER A 99 -5.20 3.66 -2.82
C SER A 99 -6.24 2.57 -2.61
N VAL A 100 -7.09 2.75 -1.60
CA VAL A 100 -8.31 1.99 -1.37
C VAL A 100 -9.50 2.94 -1.32
N GLN A 101 -10.61 2.48 -1.87
CA GLN A 101 -11.83 3.28 -2.01
C GLN A 101 -12.32 3.77 -0.63
N GLY A 102 -12.38 5.08 -0.42
CA GLY A 102 -12.80 5.66 0.86
C GLY A 102 -14.27 6.12 0.90
N LEU A 103 -14.94 6.13 -0.25
CA LEU A 103 -16.38 6.41 -0.38
C LEU A 103 -17.02 5.43 -1.40
N PRO A 104 -18.29 5.01 -1.21
CA PRO A 104 -18.96 4.07 -2.11
C PRO A 104 -18.99 4.49 -3.60
N THR A 105 -18.91 5.78 -3.88
CA THR A 105 -18.96 6.35 -5.24
C THR A 105 -17.60 6.41 -5.94
N ASN A 106 -16.50 6.27 -5.19
CA ASN A 106 -15.15 6.46 -5.71
C ASN A 106 -14.71 5.30 -6.61
N VAL A 107 -13.93 5.60 -7.65
CA VAL A 107 -13.49 4.60 -8.66
C VAL A 107 -11.97 4.43 -8.74
N LEU A 108 -11.23 5.03 -7.81
CA LEU A 108 -9.76 5.13 -7.76
C LEU A 108 -9.14 5.87 -8.94
N ASP A 109 -9.89 6.80 -9.53
CA ASP A 109 -9.44 7.70 -10.58
C ASP A 109 -8.96 9.01 -9.94
N ILE A 110 -7.71 9.38 -10.21
CA ILE A 110 -7.04 10.53 -9.56
C ILE A 110 -7.71 11.87 -9.92
N LEU A 111 -8.36 11.96 -11.08
CA LEU A 111 -9.01 13.19 -11.55
C LEU A 111 -10.48 13.26 -11.08
N LYS A 112 -11.16 12.12 -10.97
CA LYS A 112 -12.57 12.06 -10.59
C LYS A 112 -12.79 11.97 -9.09
N ASP A 113 -11.95 11.22 -8.39
CA ASP A 113 -12.01 11.09 -6.95
C ASP A 113 -11.15 12.20 -6.34
N LYS A 114 -11.67 12.95 -5.37
CA LYS A 114 -10.82 13.91 -4.67
C LYS A 114 -9.74 13.15 -3.89
N HIS A 115 -8.51 13.64 -3.95
CA HIS A 115 -7.33 12.95 -3.41
C HIS A 115 -7.47 12.61 -1.91
N ASP A 116 -8.26 13.36 -1.15
CA ASP A 116 -8.48 13.17 0.29
C ASP A 116 -9.68 12.26 0.63
N GLU A 117 -10.43 11.79 -0.37
CA GLU A 117 -11.62 10.97 -0.18
C GLU A 117 -11.32 9.47 -0.20
N ASN A 118 -10.13 9.04 -0.63
CA ASN A 118 -9.67 7.65 -0.61
C ASN A 118 -8.64 7.40 0.51
N TRP A 119 -8.47 6.14 0.89
CA TRP A 119 -7.38 5.72 1.76
C TRP A 119 -6.09 5.64 0.95
N ASN A 120 -5.09 6.41 1.30
CA ASN A 120 -3.77 6.35 0.69
C ASN A 120 -2.93 5.30 1.38
N LEU A 121 -2.26 4.45 0.61
CA LEU A 121 -1.37 3.41 1.11
C LEU A 121 0.08 3.83 0.92
N ARG A 122 0.95 3.40 1.84
CA ARG A 122 2.40 3.51 1.71
C ARG A 122 3.09 2.43 2.52
N CYS A 123 4.24 1.96 2.05
CA CYS A 123 5.17 1.22 2.88
C CYS A 123 6.50 1.98 2.94
N LYS A 124 7.21 1.86 4.06
CA LYS A 124 8.49 2.51 4.27
C LYS A 124 9.46 1.52 4.88
N LEU A 125 10.61 1.39 4.22
CA LEU A 125 11.79 0.72 4.75
C LEU A 125 12.65 1.75 5.50
N ASP A 126 13.09 1.39 6.69
CA ASP A 126 14.12 2.10 7.44
C ASP A 126 15.49 1.53 7.08
N GLY A 127 16.24 2.26 6.26
CA GLY A 127 17.57 1.85 5.81
C GLY A 127 18.66 1.83 6.89
N MET A 128 18.34 2.24 8.14
CA MET A 128 19.28 2.12 9.26
C MET A 128 19.09 0.84 10.08
N SER A 129 17.85 0.34 10.17
CA SER A 129 17.50 -0.81 11.00
C SER A 129 17.04 -2.03 10.19
N ASP A 130 16.92 -1.89 8.87
CA ASP A 130 16.32 -2.87 7.95
C ASP A 130 14.92 -3.31 8.42
N THR A 131 14.21 -2.43 9.14
CA THR A 131 12.81 -2.64 9.53
C THR A 131 11.88 -1.88 8.60
N HIS A 132 10.63 -2.32 8.52
CA HIS A 132 9.62 -1.63 7.72
C HIS A 132 8.29 -1.49 8.45
N TYR A 133 7.48 -0.60 7.91
CA TYR A 133 6.06 -0.51 8.22
C TYR A 133 5.26 -0.23 6.96
N CYS A 134 3.99 -0.62 6.97
CA CYS A 134 3.00 -0.15 6.00
C CYS A 134 1.91 0.63 6.70
N ALA A 135 1.42 1.68 6.07
CA ALA A 135 0.41 2.56 6.63
C ALA A 135 -0.65 2.93 5.61
N MET A 136 -1.86 3.17 6.12
CA MET A 136 -2.99 3.75 5.42
C MET A 136 -3.30 5.11 6.04
N SER A 137 -3.62 6.11 5.22
CA SER A 137 -4.03 7.43 5.72
C SER A 137 -5.20 7.99 4.94
N ARG A 138 -6.02 8.78 5.64
CA ARG A 138 -7.09 9.56 5.05
C ARG A 138 -7.36 10.79 5.90
N ALA A 139 -7.37 11.97 5.28
CA ALA A 139 -7.45 13.24 5.97
C ALA A 139 -6.44 13.31 7.15
N SER A 140 -6.93 13.58 8.37
CA SER A 140 -6.14 13.69 9.59
C SER A 140 -5.86 12.34 10.29
N LEU A 141 -6.23 11.19 9.71
CA LEU A 141 -6.02 9.89 10.33
C LEU A 141 -4.96 9.08 9.57
N MET A 142 -3.99 8.53 10.30
CA MET A 142 -3.09 7.51 9.79
C MET A 142 -3.13 6.30 10.72
N VAL A 143 -3.18 5.11 10.12
CA VAL A 143 -3.07 3.82 10.81
C VAL A 143 -1.97 3.04 10.13
N GLY A 144 -1.05 2.47 10.90
CA GLY A 144 -0.01 1.63 10.33
C GLY A 144 0.21 0.33 11.09
N VAL A 145 0.96 -0.55 10.43
CA VAL A 145 1.35 -1.86 10.90
C VAL A 145 2.86 -1.97 10.77
N SER A 146 3.53 -2.40 11.84
CA SER A 146 4.95 -2.73 11.86
C SER A 146 5.17 -4.11 12.47
N GLY A 147 6.24 -4.80 12.05
CA GLY A 147 6.53 -6.16 12.48
C GLY A 147 5.39 -7.15 12.21
N ALA A 148 5.24 -8.17 13.06
CA ALA A 148 4.25 -9.23 12.81
C ALA A 148 2.78 -8.75 12.92
N SER A 149 2.50 -7.80 13.83
CA SER A 149 1.13 -7.40 14.17
C SER A 149 1.05 -6.18 15.11
N SER A 150 2.06 -5.32 15.15
CA SER A 150 2.00 -4.09 15.96
C SER A 150 1.31 -2.99 15.16
N TYR A 151 0.34 -2.31 15.78
CA TYR A 151 -0.33 -1.17 15.19
C TYR A 151 0.29 0.13 15.68
N PHE A 152 0.14 1.19 14.88
CA PHE A 152 0.20 2.55 15.39
C PHE A 152 -0.95 3.39 14.84
N VAL A 153 -1.42 4.37 15.60
CA VAL A 153 -2.50 5.28 15.19
C VAL A 153 -2.05 6.72 15.43
N GLN A 154 -2.07 7.53 14.37
CA GLN A 154 -1.72 8.94 14.42
C GLN A 154 -2.89 9.81 13.98
N VAL A 155 -3.03 10.96 14.65
CA VAL A 155 -4.10 11.93 14.40
C VAL A 155 -3.49 13.30 14.17
N GLY A 156 -3.64 13.83 12.96
CA GLY A 156 -3.06 15.11 12.54
C GLY A 156 -1.55 15.06 12.36
N ASN A 157 -0.98 16.24 12.17
CA ASN A 157 0.45 16.50 12.00
C ASN A 157 0.78 17.86 12.65
N ASP A 158 2.08 18.13 12.84
CA ASP A 158 2.60 19.40 13.34
C ASP A 158 1.85 19.91 14.58
N HIS A 159 1.82 19.09 15.63
CA HIS A 159 1.00 19.36 16.81
C HIS A 159 1.48 20.59 17.58
N PHE A 160 0.54 21.39 18.08
CA PHE A 160 0.87 22.44 19.03
C PHE A 160 1.50 21.83 20.30
N PRO A 161 2.64 22.35 20.81
CA PRO A 161 3.33 21.78 21.96
C PRO A 161 2.42 21.58 23.18
N GLY A 162 2.44 20.39 23.77
CA GLY A 162 1.63 20.04 24.93
C GLY A 162 0.14 19.82 24.65
N SER A 163 -0.29 19.87 23.37
CA SER A 163 -1.67 19.58 23.00
C SER A 163 -2.02 18.10 23.14
N SER A 164 -3.31 17.79 23.02
CA SER A 164 -3.84 16.43 23.05
C SER A 164 -4.53 16.09 21.73
N ILE A 165 -4.59 14.80 21.44
CA ILE A 165 -5.34 14.23 20.34
C ILE A 165 -6.53 13.42 20.86
N ALA A 166 -7.58 13.33 20.05
CA ALA A 166 -8.73 12.50 20.36
C ALA A 166 -9.30 11.80 19.13
N LEU A 167 -9.83 10.61 19.36
CA LEU A 167 -10.54 9.79 18.38
C LEU A 167 -11.88 9.33 18.96
N ARG A 168 -12.94 9.43 18.16
CA ARG A 168 -14.26 8.91 18.50
C ARG A 168 -14.79 8.09 17.34
N ILE A 169 -14.97 6.79 17.55
CA ILE A 169 -15.61 5.90 16.57
C ILE A 169 -17.12 5.99 16.78
N ASP A 170 -17.84 6.34 15.72
CA ASP A 170 -19.28 6.56 15.70
C ASP A 170 -19.73 7.47 16.86
N LYS A 171 -20.51 6.93 17.81
CA LYS A 171 -21.01 7.66 18.98
C LYS A 171 -20.40 7.18 20.30
N ALA A 172 -19.37 6.32 20.28
CA ALA A 172 -18.69 5.85 21.48
C ALA A 172 -18.06 7.01 22.28
N ALA A 173 -17.56 6.73 23.48
CA ALA A 173 -16.78 7.72 24.22
C ALA A 173 -15.47 8.04 23.48
N PRO A 174 -15.03 9.31 23.42
CA PRO A 174 -13.73 9.65 22.83
C PRO A 174 -12.58 8.99 23.59
N VAL A 175 -11.62 8.45 22.85
CA VAL A 175 -10.31 8.03 23.36
C VAL A 175 -9.37 9.21 23.20
N ASN A 176 -8.74 9.64 24.30
CA ASN A 176 -7.82 10.77 24.31
C ASN A 176 -6.39 10.30 24.60
N ALA A 177 -5.42 11.05 24.11
CA ALA A 177 -4.00 10.89 24.41
C ALA A 177 -3.26 12.23 24.29
N PRO A 178 -2.09 12.41 24.92
CA PRO A 178 -1.16 13.48 24.54
C PRO A 178 -0.82 13.38 23.04
N ALA A 179 -0.61 14.51 22.37
CA ALA A 179 -0.19 14.49 20.96
C ALA A 179 1.19 13.82 20.77
N ASP A 180 2.06 13.96 21.77
CA ASP A 180 3.34 13.28 21.92
C ASP A 180 3.39 12.69 23.35
N PRO A 181 3.49 11.36 23.53
CA PRO A 181 3.87 10.32 22.54
C PRO A 181 2.72 9.75 21.69
N GLY A 182 1.48 10.21 21.86
CA GLY A 182 0.32 9.64 21.19
C GLY A 182 -0.37 8.53 22.01
N PHE A 183 -1.11 7.67 21.32
CA PHE A 183 -1.86 6.57 21.95
C PHE A 183 -0.93 5.47 22.45
N SER A 184 -1.31 4.80 23.54
CA SER A 184 -0.63 3.60 24.01
C SER A 184 -0.90 2.39 23.10
N PRO A 185 -0.04 1.35 23.07
CA PRO A 185 -0.24 0.17 22.22
C PRO A 185 -1.59 -0.52 22.42
N LYS A 186 -2.10 -0.56 23.66
CA LYS A 186 -3.44 -1.08 23.95
C LYS A 186 -4.53 -0.23 23.30
N GLN A 187 -4.44 1.09 23.43
CA GLN A 187 -5.40 2.00 22.79
C GLN A 187 -5.36 1.86 21.27
N GLU A 188 -4.18 1.73 20.67
CA GLU A 188 -4.02 1.56 19.23
C GLU A 188 -4.69 0.27 18.74
N ALA A 189 -4.46 -0.86 19.41
CA ALA A 189 -5.12 -2.12 19.09
C ALA A 189 -6.65 -2.02 19.23
N ASP A 190 -7.14 -1.46 20.34
CA ASP A 190 -8.57 -1.28 20.60
C ASP A 190 -9.22 -0.34 19.57
N LEU A 191 -8.54 0.75 19.19
CA LEU A 191 -9.00 1.71 18.18
C LEU A 191 -9.07 1.09 16.78
N VAL A 192 -8.05 0.33 16.37
CA VAL A 192 -8.04 -0.37 15.08
C VAL A 192 -9.18 -1.38 15.01
N ALA A 193 -9.39 -2.15 16.07
CA ALA A 193 -10.52 -3.08 16.15
C ALA A 193 -11.87 -2.36 16.08
N ALA A 194 -12.03 -1.25 16.82
CA ALA A 194 -13.24 -0.44 16.78
C ALA A 194 -13.50 0.18 15.41
N MET A 195 -12.47 0.72 14.74
CA MET A 195 -12.60 1.27 13.38
C MET A 195 -12.93 0.18 12.35
N ASN A 196 -12.46 -1.04 12.53
CA ASN A 196 -12.80 -2.15 11.63
C ASN A 196 -14.26 -2.59 11.75
N ALA A 197 -14.92 -2.32 12.88
CA ALA A 197 -16.34 -2.61 13.12
C ALA A 197 -17.26 -1.39 12.97
N GLY A 198 -16.72 -0.18 13.02
CA GLY A 198 -17.46 1.08 13.00
C GLY A 198 -17.78 1.60 11.59
N THR A 199 -18.52 2.70 11.54
CA THR A 199 -18.96 3.32 10.27
C THR A 199 -18.31 4.68 9.99
N SER A 200 -17.93 5.38 11.04
CA SER A 200 -17.34 6.71 10.99
C SER A 200 -16.38 6.93 12.14
N VAL A 201 -15.45 7.85 11.94
CA VAL A 201 -14.50 8.28 12.96
C VAL A 201 -14.37 9.80 12.95
N LEU A 202 -14.45 10.40 14.14
CA LEU A 202 -14.18 11.81 14.37
C LEU A 202 -12.81 11.93 15.03
N THR A 203 -11.92 12.68 14.38
CA THR A 203 -10.61 13.01 14.93
C THR A 203 -10.59 14.45 15.44
N ARG A 204 -9.79 14.72 16.47
CA ARG A 204 -9.45 16.06 16.95
C ARG A 204 -7.96 16.16 17.22
N TYR A 205 -7.34 17.25 16.77
CA TYR A 205 -5.97 17.64 17.12
C TYR A 205 -5.84 19.17 17.11
N VAL A 206 -4.73 19.70 17.62
CA VAL A 206 -4.38 21.13 17.56
C VAL A 206 -3.13 21.27 16.71
N GLU A 207 -3.20 22.03 15.61
CA GLU A 207 -2.10 22.20 14.66
C GLU A 207 -1.32 23.48 14.93
N TRP A 208 -0.01 23.37 15.04
CA TRP A 208 0.91 24.50 15.10
C TRP A 208 0.82 25.38 13.84
N PRO A 209 0.92 26.72 13.94
CA PRO A 209 1.14 27.53 15.15
C PRO A 209 -0.16 27.96 15.85
N TYR A 210 -1.29 27.32 15.57
CA TYR A 210 -2.60 27.72 16.09
C TYR A 210 -2.96 26.94 17.35
N ASP A 211 -3.57 27.61 18.32
CA ASP A 211 -4.07 26.97 19.55
C ASP A 211 -5.61 26.78 19.47
N SER A 212 -6.05 26.02 18.46
CA SER A 212 -7.46 25.70 18.29
C SER A 212 -7.69 24.30 17.75
N ASN A 213 -8.79 23.68 18.19
CA ASN A 213 -9.15 22.33 17.77
C ASN A 213 -9.47 22.28 16.28
N LYS A 214 -8.85 21.32 15.60
CA LYS A 214 -9.19 20.88 14.25
C LYS A 214 -9.90 19.54 14.33
N ASP A 215 -11.20 19.59 14.01
CA ASP A 215 -12.05 18.42 13.97
C ASP A 215 -12.27 17.95 12.52
N ARG A 216 -12.25 16.64 12.32
CA ARG A 216 -12.54 16.00 11.01
C ARG A 216 -13.34 14.73 11.20
N SER A 217 -14.47 14.65 10.52
CA SER A 217 -15.27 13.43 10.41
C SER A 217 -14.88 12.67 9.15
N ILE A 218 -14.60 11.38 9.28
CA ILE A 218 -14.10 10.51 8.23
C ILE A 218 -15.02 9.29 8.17
N SER A 219 -15.48 8.91 6.97
CA SER A 219 -16.16 7.64 6.78
C SER A 219 -15.16 6.47 6.90
N LEU A 220 -15.56 5.39 7.57
CA LEU A 220 -14.76 4.16 7.65
C LEU A 220 -15.03 3.21 6.48
N PHE A 221 -15.76 3.65 5.45
CA PHE A 221 -15.88 2.88 4.21
C PHE A 221 -14.49 2.57 3.63
N GLY A 222 -14.28 1.30 3.26
CA GLY A 222 -12.99 0.80 2.77
C GLY A 222 -11.88 0.64 3.83
N PHE A 223 -12.11 1.02 5.09
CA PHE A 223 -11.10 0.91 6.15
C PHE A 223 -10.61 -0.53 6.31
N GLY A 224 -11.51 -1.51 6.46
CA GLY A 224 -11.13 -2.91 6.63
C GLY A 224 -10.39 -3.49 5.42
N THR A 225 -10.70 -3.01 4.22
CA THR A 225 -9.96 -3.36 3.00
C THR A 225 -8.55 -2.79 3.02
N ALA A 226 -8.40 -1.50 3.32
CA ALA A 226 -7.10 -0.84 3.44
C ALA A 226 -6.23 -1.49 4.53
N LEU A 227 -6.82 -1.80 5.69
CA LEU A 227 -6.15 -2.47 6.79
C LEU A 227 -5.64 -3.85 6.36
N ARG A 228 -6.47 -4.63 5.64
CA ARG A 228 -6.06 -5.93 5.09
C ARG A 228 -4.93 -5.79 4.07
N VAL A 229 -4.97 -4.76 3.21
CA VAL A 229 -3.90 -4.49 2.25
C VAL A 229 -2.59 -4.20 2.96
N ILE A 230 -2.53 -3.19 3.84
CA ILE A 230 -1.27 -2.83 4.51
C ILE A 230 -0.73 -3.95 5.40
N THR A 231 -1.61 -4.72 6.06
CA THR A 231 -1.20 -5.86 6.89
C THR A 231 -0.57 -6.96 6.04
N THR A 232 -1.11 -7.20 4.85
CA THR A 232 -0.58 -8.22 3.94
C THR A 232 0.72 -7.74 3.32
N LEU A 233 0.79 -6.50 2.85
CA LEU A 233 2.03 -5.91 2.32
C LEU A 233 3.15 -5.95 3.36
N ASN A 234 2.88 -5.55 4.60
CA ASN A 234 3.86 -5.58 5.67
C ASN A 234 4.40 -6.99 5.97
N LYS A 235 3.65 -8.05 5.68
CA LYS A 235 4.11 -9.45 5.82
C LYS A 235 4.88 -9.96 4.61
N THR A 236 4.65 -9.36 3.44
CA THR A 236 5.20 -9.81 2.16
C THR A 236 6.51 -9.10 1.83
N ILE A 237 6.64 -7.84 2.25
CA ILE A 237 7.86 -7.04 2.08
C ILE A 237 8.99 -7.69 2.88
N GLN A 238 10.14 -7.79 2.22
CA GLN A 238 11.39 -8.35 2.77
C GLN A 238 12.24 -7.27 3.40
#